data_AF-A0A1R1Y4U7-F1
#
_entry.id   AF-A0A1R1Y4U7-F1
#
_cell.length_a   1.000
_cell.length_b   1.000
_cell.length_c   1.000
_cell.angle_alpha   90.00
_cell.angle_beta   90.00
_cell.angle_gamma   90.00
#
_symmetry.space_group_name_H-M   'P 1'
#
loop_
_entity.id
_entity.type
_entity.pdbx_description
1 polymer ?
#
loop_
_entity_poly.entity_id
_entity_poly.type
_entity_poly.pdbx_seq_one_letter_code
_entity_poly.pdbx_strand_id
1 'polypeptide(L)'
;MAVNASKCAIMAVNCDDPAELTLQRQTISTTYQYTYLGYIMNPKYSVAGTIKNNKLKAMYAGYYFLNRSDVLTELKIRLINSVLLPIGCYGGETFGMSENRCRPIQTVIDQATRMVAKVGKNAAMERIREELGISSVFLRTSTARERAFIKWAISKTWIADLTKQLIKAEKSTWVTECSTWIKKYCTKSASDQTVTKLARIKAKNNKSKIQHGTISHNISKKGSWICLQAMHPTLRLGLQYIGRMRMGSFWTAQCLTNAKITDRKFKLPCPSVRLQTPGTADHILLDSAQWSGV
;
A
#
# COMPACT_ATOMS: atom_id res chain seq x y z
N MET A 1 37.20 -28.08 -9.02
CA MET A 1 36.35 -27.03 -9.61
C MET A 1 37.15 -25.73 -9.57
N ALA A 2 37.41 -25.07 -10.70
CA ALA A 2 38.14 -23.79 -10.71
C ALA A 2 37.15 -22.63 -10.55
N VAL A 3 37.36 -21.76 -9.55
CA VAL A 3 36.48 -20.62 -9.26
C VAL A 3 37.21 -19.35 -9.67
N ASN A 4 36.57 -18.53 -10.50
CA ASN A 4 37.16 -17.30 -10.99
C ASN A 4 37.13 -16.20 -9.91
N ALA A 5 38.27 -15.90 -9.29
CA ALA A 5 38.37 -14.91 -8.22
C ALA A 5 37.98 -13.49 -8.66
N SER A 6 38.14 -13.13 -9.94
CA SER A 6 37.71 -11.82 -10.46
C SER A 6 36.20 -11.60 -10.44
N LYS A 7 35.41 -12.69 -10.35
CA LYS A 7 33.95 -12.66 -10.20
C LYS A 7 33.50 -12.79 -8.74
N CYS A 8 34.44 -12.88 -7.81
CA CYS A 8 34.17 -13.00 -6.39
C CYS A 8 34.37 -11.64 -5.69
N ALA A 9 33.56 -11.41 -4.66
CA ALA A 9 33.73 -10.29 -3.75
C ALA A 9 33.35 -10.72 -2.34
N ILE A 10 33.96 -10.11 -1.33
CA ILE A 10 33.68 -10.36 0.08
C ILE A 10 32.98 -9.16 0.68
N MET A 11 31.92 -9.42 1.41
CA MET A 11 31.23 -8.43 2.22
C MET A 11 31.38 -8.82 3.69
N ALA A 12 32.13 -8.02 4.44
CA ALA A 12 32.21 -8.17 5.89
C ALA A 12 30.88 -7.72 6.53
N VAL A 13 30.40 -8.49 7.50
CA VAL A 13 29.15 -8.22 8.22
C VAL A 13 29.50 -7.92 9.67
N ASN A 14 28.99 -6.81 10.21
CA ASN A 14 29.25 -6.36 11.58
C ASN A 14 30.74 -6.35 11.95
N CYS A 15 31.61 -6.02 10.99
CA CYS A 15 33.05 -5.96 11.16
C CYS A 15 33.55 -4.72 10.43
N ASP A 16 34.42 -3.96 11.09
CA ASP A 16 34.93 -2.69 10.57
C ASP A 16 36.10 -2.90 9.59
N ASP A 17 36.88 -3.97 9.78
CA ASP A 17 38.02 -4.32 8.94
C ASP A 17 37.75 -5.62 8.14
N PRO A 18 37.49 -5.54 6.83
CA PRO A 18 37.31 -6.74 6.02
C PRO A 18 38.65 -7.47 5.88
N ALA A 19 38.70 -8.73 6.34
CA ALA A 19 39.88 -9.57 6.17
C ALA A 19 40.26 -9.71 4.68
N GLU A 20 41.55 -9.58 4.37
CA GLU A 20 42.07 -9.94 3.05
C GLU A 20 41.98 -11.45 2.88
N LEU A 21 41.20 -11.88 1.89
CA LEU A 21 41.02 -13.28 1.56
C LEU A 21 41.55 -13.52 0.15
N THR A 22 42.31 -14.59 0.02
CA THR A 22 42.85 -15.05 -1.26
C THR A 22 42.11 -16.31 -1.70
N LEU A 23 41.76 -16.38 -2.97
CA LEU A 23 41.19 -17.55 -3.63
C LEU A 23 42.07 -17.89 -4.82
N GLN A 24 42.61 -19.11 -4.85
CA GLN A 24 43.51 -19.56 -5.92
C GLN A 24 44.71 -18.62 -6.15
N ARG A 25 45.32 -18.14 -5.06
CA ARG A 25 46.45 -17.18 -5.06
C ARG A 25 46.11 -15.79 -5.63
N GLN A 26 44.83 -15.47 -5.81
CA GLN A 26 44.35 -14.13 -6.19
C GLN A 26 43.59 -13.49 -5.02
N THR A 27 43.88 -12.23 -4.72
CA THR A 27 43.15 -11.47 -3.71
C THR A 27 41.74 -11.16 -4.20
N ILE A 28 40.75 -11.44 -3.36
CA ILE A 28 39.35 -11.15 -3.67
C ILE A 28 39.01 -9.72 -3.27
N SER A 29 38.28 -9.01 -4.13
CA SER A 29 37.82 -7.64 -3.84
C SER A 29 36.84 -7.57 -2.66
N THR A 30 36.85 -6.48 -1.91
CA THR A 30 35.87 -6.20 -0.87
C THR A 30 34.73 -5.35 -1.41
N THR A 31 33.49 -5.63 -0.98
CA THR A 31 32.29 -4.87 -1.36
C THR A 31 31.46 -4.51 -0.13
N TYR A 32 30.89 -3.31 -0.14
CA TYR A 32 29.97 -2.82 0.89
C TYR A 32 28.51 -3.23 0.64
N GLN A 33 28.20 -3.74 -0.55
CA GLN A 33 26.83 -4.09 -0.90
C GLN A 33 26.81 -5.30 -1.82
N TYR A 34 25.91 -6.23 -1.54
CA TYR A 34 25.63 -7.36 -2.40
C TYR A 34 24.14 -7.40 -2.75
N THR A 35 23.83 -7.62 -4.03
CA THR A 35 22.45 -7.75 -4.48
C THR A 35 22.18 -9.20 -4.84
N TYR A 36 21.40 -9.88 -4.02
CA TYR A 36 20.98 -11.26 -4.27
C TYR A 36 19.51 -11.30 -4.65
N LEU A 37 19.20 -11.81 -5.83
CA LEU A 37 17.83 -11.88 -6.37
C LEU A 37 17.09 -10.52 -6.31
N GLY A 38 17.82 -9.40 -6.37
CA GLY A 38 17.23 -8.05 -6.26
C GLY A 38 17.04 -7.53 -4.83
N TYR A 39 17.32 -8.35 -3.80
CA TYR A 39 17.40 -7.91 -2.41
C TYR A 39 18.79 -7.35 -2.11
N ILE A 40 18.84 -6.17 -1.49
CA ILE A 40 20.09 -5.47 -1.17
C ILE A 40 20.55 -5.85 0.23
N MET A 41 21.69 -6.53 0.31
CA MET A 41 22.40 -6.84 1.54
C MET A 41 23.53 -5.82 1.75
N ASN A 42 23.73 -5.41 2.99
CA ASN A 42 24.80 -4.53 3.43
C ASN A 42 25.42 -5.10 4.73
N PRO A 43 26.61 -4.62 5.15
CA PRO A 43 27.31 -5.08 6.35
C PRO A 43 26.47 -5.08 7.63
N LYS A 44 25.42 -4.25 7.70
CA LYS A 44 24.52 -4.12 8.87
C LYS A 44 23.23 -4.92 8.72
N TYR A 45 23.06 -5.69 7.64
CA TYR A 45 21.81 -6.37 7.25
C TYR A 45 20.56 -5.45 7.28
N SER A 46 20.74 -4.15 7.02
CA SER A 46 19.65 -3.17 7.05
C SER A 46 18.76 -3.30 5.82
N VAL A 47 17.44 -3.33 6.05
CA VAL A 47 16.39 -3.37 5.02
C VAL A 47 16.25 -2.06 4.22
N ALA A 48 16.90 -0.97 4.67
CA ALA A 48 16.70 0.37 4.12
C ALA A 48 17.06 0.48 2.63
N GLY A 49 18.14 -0.20 2.21
CA GLY A 49 18.57 -0.23 0.80
C GLY A 49 17.49 -0.84 -0.10
N THR A 50 16.95 -2.01 0.29
CA THR A 50 15.86 -2.68 -0.43
C THR A 50 14.60 -1.82 -0.49
N ILE A 51 14.19 -1.20 0.63
CA ILE A 51 13.00 -0.33 0.67
C ILE A 51 13.17 0.87 -0.29
N LYS A 52 14.36 1.50 -0.30
CA LYS A 52 14.67 2.63 -1.20
C LYS A 52 14.63 2.19 -2.66
N ASN A 53 15.22 1.04 -2.99
CA ASN A 53 15.23 0.48 -4.34
C ASN A 53 13.82 0.16 -4.84
N ASN A 54 13.02 -0.54 -4.02
CA ASN A 54 11.64 -0.89 -4.34
C ASN A 54 10.77 0.35 -4.55
N LYS A 55 10.94 1.37 -3.70
CA LYS A 55 10.27 2.67 -3.84
C LYS A 55 10.56 3.27 -5.22
N LEU A 56 11.82 3.34 -5.62
CA LEU A 56 12.22 3.91 -6.92
C LEU A 56 11.66 3.10 -8.08
N LYS A 57 11.80 1.77 -8.05
CA LYS A 57 11.25 0.89 -9.09
C LYS A 57 9.74 1.04 -9.24
N ALA A 58 9.00 1.05 -8.13
CA ALA A 58 7.55 1.22 -8.15
C ALA A 58 7.14 2.61 -8.67
N MET A 59 7.90 3.65 -8.35
CA MET A 59 7.64 5.01 -8.83
C MET A 59 7.77 5.09 -10.36
N TYR A 60 8.86 4.58 -10.91
CA TYR A 60 9.12 4.66 -12.35
C TYR A 60 8.21 3.74 -13.17
N ALA A 61 7.85 2.57 -12.66
CA ALA A 61 7.07 1.58 -13.41
C ALA A 61 5.66 2.06 -13.80
N GLY A 62 5.03 2.94 -13.01
CA GLY A 62 3.63 3.33 -13.20
C GLY A 62 3.41 4.76 -13.67
N TYR A 63 4.40 5.66 -13.52
CA TYR A 63 4.15 7.09 -13.59
C TYR A 63 3.51 7.55 -14.91
N TYR A 64 4.11 7.17 -16.05
CA TYR A 64 3.62 7.55 -17.38
C TYR A 64 2.22 7.00 -17.67
N PHE A 65 2.00 5.71 -17.40
CA PHE A 65 0.72 5.05 -17.68
C PHE A 65 -0.42 5.59 -16.81
N LEU A 66 -0.15 5.87 -15.53
CA LEU A 66 -1.17 6.36 -14.60
C LEU A 66 -1.63 7.79 -14.93
N ASN A 67 -0.77 8.61 -15.54
CA ASN A 67 -1.10 9.98 -15.94
C ASN A 67 -1.95 10.10 -17.19
N ARG A 68 -2.01 9.06 -18.02
CA ARG A 68 -2.76 9.07 -19.29
C ARG A 68 -4.27 9.26 -19.09
N SER A 69 -4.87 10.26 -19.72
CA SER A 69 -6.31 10.56 -19.57
C SER A 69 -7.21 9.60 -20.36
N ASP A 70 -6.69 8.98 -21.41
CA ASP A 70 -7.40 8.07 -22.31
C ASP A 70 -7.62 6.68 -21.69
N VAL A 71 -6.72 6.20 -20.84
CA VAL A 71 -6.81 4.88 -20.20
C VAL A 71 -7.93 4.80 -19.15
N LEU A 72 -8.70 3.71 -19.16
CA LEU A 72 -9.77 3.42 -18.19
C LEU A 72 -9.23 3.32 -16.75
N THR A 73 -10.01 3.82 -15.78
CA THR A 73 -9.68 3.79 -14.35
C THR A 73 -9.42 2.37 -13.87
N GLU A 74 -10.23 1.40 -14.30
CA GLU A 74 -10.07 -0.01 -13.92
C GLU A 74 -8.70 -0.56 -14.30
N LEU A 75 -8.21 -0.29 -15.51
CA LEU A 75 -6.90 -0.76 -15.98
C LEU A 75 -5.76 -0.16 -15.13
N LYS A 76 -5.89 1.10 -14.73
CA LYS A 76 -4.92 1.75 -13.84
C LYS A 76 -4.92 1.14 -12.44
N ILE A 77 -6.10 0.81 -11.89
CA ILE A 77 -6.22 0.10 -10.60
C ILE A 77 -5.58 -1.29 -10.70
N ARG A 78 -5.84 -2.02 -11.80
CA ARG A 78 -5.22 -3.32 -12.06
C ARG A 78 -3.70 -3.20 -12.08
N LEU A 79 -3.15 -2.20 -12.78
CA LEU A 79 -1.70 -1.94 -12.79
C LEU A 79 -1.14 -1.72 -11.38
N ILE A 80 -1.82 -0.93 -10.53
CA ILE A 80 -1.37 -0.73 -9.15
C ILE A 80 -1.34 -2.07 -8.39
N ASN A 81 -2.39 -2.88 -8.52
CA ASN A 81 -2.52 -4.14 -7.80
C ASN A 81 -1.60 -5.26 -8.29
N SER A 82 -1.35 -5.34 -9.60
CA SER A 82 -0.58 -6.42 -10.24
C SER A 82 0.89 -6.07 -10.49
N VAL A 83 1.25 -4.79 -10.58
CA VAL A 83 2.63 -4.36 -10.88
C VAL A 83 3.22 -3.54 -9.75
N LEU A 84 2.60 -2.42 -9.38
CA LEU A 84 3.23 -1.50 -8.41
C LEU A 84 3.32 -2.07 -7.00
N LEU A 85 2.24 -2.70 -6.53
CA LEU A 85 2.24 -3.34 -5.22
C LEU A 85 3.26 -4.49 -5.15
N PRO A 86 3.33 -5.44 -6.10
CA PRO A 86 4.38 -6.47 -6.09
C PRO A 86 5.81 -5.91 -6.14
N ILE A 87 6.08 -4.90 -6.97
CA ILE A 87 7.41 -4.26 -7.03
C ILE A 87 7.76 -3.60 -5.69
N GLY A 88 6.82 -2.85 -5.11
CA GLY A 88 7.01 -2.18 -3.82
C GLY A 88 7.20 -3.15 -2.67
N CYS A 89 6.40 -4.21 -2.63
CA CYS A 89 6.37 -5.20 -1.54
C CYS A 89 7.39 -6.33 -1.69
N TYR A 90 8.27 -6.31 -2.70
CA TYR A 90 9.28 -7.33 -2.89
C TYR A 90 10.22 -7.42 -1.66
N GLY A 91 10.40 -8.62 -1.11
CA GLY A 91 11.14 -8.81 0.15
C GLY A 91 10.37 -8.37 1.40
N GLY A 92 9.06 -8.14 1.30
CA GLY A 92 8.19 -7.64 2.38
C GLY A 92 8.18 -8.49 3.65
N GLU A 93 8.52 -9.78 3.54
CA GLU A 93 8.73 -10.68 4.67
C GLU A 93 9.82 -10.18 5.64
N THR A 94 10.79 -9.41 5.16
CA THR A 94 11.89 -8.87 5.99
C THR A 94 11.50 -7.60 6.75
N PHE A 95 10.74 -6.69 6.14
CA PHE A 95 10.44 -5.36 6.70
C PHE A 95 8.98 -5.14 7.12
N GLY A 96 8.07 -6.08 6.85
CA GLY A 96 6.62 -5.99 7.09
C GLY A 96 6.15 -6.00 8.55
N MET A 97 7.06 -5.89 9.53
CA MET A 97 6.72 -5.79 10.96
C MET A 97 6.30 -4.39 11.40
N SER A 98 6.72 -3.36 10.67
CA SER A 98 6.54 -1.96 11.06
C SER A 98 5.94 -1.16 9.91
N GLU A 99 4.85 -0.46 10.21
CA GLU A 99 4.23 0.47 9.26
C GLU A 99 5.18 1.61 8.90
N ASN A 100 6.03 2.05 9.83
CA ASN A 100 7.04 3.08 9.57
C ASN A 100 8.06 2.65 8.50
N ARG A 101 8.48 1.38 8.50
CA ARG A 101 9.37 0.83 7.47
C ARG A 101 8.68 0.79 6.10
N CYS A 102 7.37 0.55 6.07
CA CYS A 102 6.58 0.49 4.83
C CYS A 102 6.21 1.86 4.26
N ARG A 103 6.29 2.93 5.08
CA ARG A 103 5.85 4.29 4.74
C ARG A 103 6.46 4.86 3.43
N PRO A 104 7.76 4.66 3.13
CA PRO A 104 8.33 5.18 1.88
C PRO A 104 7.68 4.59 0.63
N ILE A 105 7.37 3.29 0.64
CA ILE A 105 6.70 2.58 -0.45
C ILE A 105 5.20 2.94 -0.47
N GLN A 106 4.56 2.99 0.70
CA GLN A 106 3.15 3.38 0.82
C GLN A 106 2.90 4.76 0.21
N THR A 107 3.84 5.70 0.35
CA THR A 107 3.72 7.04 -0.23
C THR A 107 3.66 7.00 -1.76
N VAL A 108 4.43 6.13 -2.41
CA VAL A 108 4.39 5.96 -3.88
C VAL A 108 3.06 5.36 -4.31
N ILE A 109 2.58 4.33 -3.60
CA ILE A 109 1.27 3.72 -3.88
C ILE A 109 0.14 4.71 -3.65
N ASP A 110 0.22 5.53 -2.61
CA ASP A 110 -0.78 6.57 -2.31
C ASP A 110 -0.80 7.65 -3.38
N GLN A 111 0.37 8.08 -3.87
CA GLN A 111 0.46 9.02 -4.99
C GLN A 111 -0.18 8.44 -6.26
N ALA A 112 0.17 7.20 -6.63
CA ALA A 112 -0.44 6.48 -7.74
C ALA A 112 -1.97 6.37 -7.58
N THR A 113 -2.42 6.01 -6.39
CA THR A 113 -3.84 5.88 -6.05
C THR A 113 -4.57 7.23 -6.20
N ARG A 114 -3.97 8.33 -5.76
CA ARG A 114 -4.55 9.68 -5.92
C ARG A 114 -4.66 10.10 -7.38
N MET A 115 -3.67 9.76 -8.21
CA MET A 115 -3.69 10.03 -9.66
C MET A 115 -4.86 9.32 -10.33
N VAL A 116 -5.10 8.06 -9.98
CA VAL A 116 -6.23 7.27 -10.51
C VAL A 116 -7.58 7.81 -10.04
N ALA A 117 -7.69 8.13 -8.75
CA ALA A 117 -8.91 8.68 -8.16
C ALA A 117 -9.23 10.12 -8.61
N LYS A 118 -8.24 10.84 -9.16
CA LYS A 118 -8.28 12.29 -9.44
C LYS A 118 -8.67 13.11 -8.22
N VAL A 119 -7.98 12.86 -7.10
CA VAL A 119 -8.25 13.50 -5.79
C VAL A 119 -7.04 14.28 -5.27
N GLY A 120 -7.32 15.35 -4.53
CA GLY A 120 -6.28 16.19 -3.92
C GLY A 120 -5.58 15.53 -2.72
N LYS A 121 -4.55 16.22 -2.19
CA LYS A 121 -3.72 15.74 -1.06
C LYS A 121 -4.49 15.56 0.25
N ASN A 122 -5.57 16.31 0.46
CA ASN A 122 -6.35 16.32 1.71
C ASN A 122 -7.37 15.18 1.80
N ALA A 123 -7.55 14.40 0.73
CA ALA A 123 -8.52 13.30 0.73
C ALA A 123 -8.06 12.13 1.62
N ALA A 124 -9.03 11.50 2.29
CA ALA A 124 -8.80 10.40 3.23
C ALA A 124 -8.36 9.11 2.50
N MET A 125 -7.08 8.76 2.61
CA MET A 125 -6.49 7.67 1.82
C MET A 125 -7.08 6.29 2.12
N GLU A 126 -7.43 6.00 3.37
CA GLU A 126 -8.03 4.69 3.71
C GLU A 126 -9.33 4.47 2.94
N ARG A 127 -10.21 5.48 2.88
CA ARG A 127 -11.48 5.38 2.13
C ARG A 127 -11.25 5.21 0.63
N ILE A 128 -10.30 5.96 0.06
CA ILE A 128 -9.94 5.86 -1.36
C ILE A 128 -9.43 4.46 -1.69
N ARG A 129 -8.55 3.91 -0.84
CA ARG A 129 -7.99 2.57 -1.01
C ARG A 129 -9.07 1.49 -0.93
N GLU A 130 -10.00 1.60 0.01
CA GLU A 130 -11.16 0.69 0.10
C GLU A 130 -12.02 0.75 -1.17
N GLU A 131 -12.38 1.96 -1.61
CA GLU A 131 -13.23 2.18 -2.79
C GLU A 131 -12.63 1.59 -4.07
N LEU A 132 -11.32 1.75 -4.25
CA LEU A 132 -10.56 1.24 -5.39
C LEU A 132 -10.10 -0.21 -5.22
N GLY A 133 -10.30 -0.83 -4.05
CA GLY A 133 -9.83 -2.19 -3.77
C GLY A 133 -8.30 -2.33 -3.77
N ILE A 134 -7.58 -1.33 -3.25
CA ILE A 134 -6.12 -1.32 -3.14
C ILE A 134 -5.72 -1.59 -1.70
N SER A 135 -5.04 -2.72 -1.46
CA SER A 135 -4.54 -3.06 -0.12
C SER A 135 -3.35 -2.18 0.28
N SER A 136 -3.26 -1.80 1.57
CA SER A 136 -2.07 -1.12 2.08
C SER A 136 -0.81 -2.01 1.98
N VAL A 137 0.34 -1.38 1.75
CA VAL A 137 1.66 -2.02 1.69
C VAL A 137 1.97 -2.72 3.01
N PHE A 138 1.65 -2.08 4.14
CA PHE A 138 1.85 -2.68 5.45
C PHE A 138 1.07 -4.00 5.58
N LEU A 139 -0.23 -4.02 5.25
CA LEU A 139 -1.01 -5.25 5.29
C LEU A 139 -0.43 -6.35 4.38
N ARG A 140 -0.03 -6.01 3.14
CA ARG A 140 0.56 -7.00 2.22
C ARG A 140 1.88 -7.58 2.73
N THR A 141 2.77 -6.74 3.21
CA THR A 141 4.09 -7.16 3.71
C THR A 141 3.96 -7.96 5.01
N SER A 142 3.03 -7.57 5.90
CA SER A 142 2.66 -8.35 7.09
C SER A 142 2.11 -9.74 6.72
N THR A 143 1.25 -9.84 5.69
CA THR A 143 0.74 -11.11 5.18
C THR A 143 1.87 -12.00 4.63
N ALA A 144 2.76 -11.40 3.84
CA ALA A 144 3.92 -12.11 3.27
C ALA A 144 4.83 -12.66 4.38
N ARG A 145 5.03 -11.89 5.44
CA ARG A 145 5.81 -12.29 6.62
C ARG A 145 5.16 -13.45 7.38
N GLU A 146 3.88 -13.34 7.70
CA GLU A 146 3.13 -14.42 8.37
C GLU A 146 3.23 -15.73 7.56
N ARG A 147 2.98 -15.65 6.25
CA ARG A 147 3.10 -16.77 5.34
C ARG A 147 4.52 -17.36 5.33
N ALA A 148 5.56 -16.52 5.30
CA ALA A 148 6.94 -16.96 5.33
C ALA A 148 7.24 -17.72 6.63
N PHE A 149 6.82 -17.19 7.78
CA PHE A 149 7.03 -17.83 9.08
C PHE A 149 6.38 -19.22 9.17
N ILE A 150 5.11 -19.33 8.74
CA ILE A 150 4.39 -20.61 8.73
C ILE A 150 5.04 -21.59 7.75
N LYS A 151 5.36 -21.14 6.54
CA LYS A 151 5.94 -21.98 5.47
C LYS A 151 7.34 -22.48 5.82
N TRP A 152 8.18 -21.64 6.42
CA TRP A 152 9.57 -22.00 6.74
C TRP A 152 9.63 -23.05 7.85
N ALA A 153 8.73 -23.00 8.83
CA ALA A 153 8.67 -23.99 9.91
C ALA A 153 8.41 -25.43 9.43
N ILE A 154 7.70 -25.60 8.31
CA ILE A 154 7.36 -26.91 7.71
C ILE A 154 8.22 -27.27 6.49
N SER A 155 9.22 -26.46 6.15
CA SER A 155 10.09 -26.72 5.00
C SER A 155 10.96 -27.97 5.23
N LYS A 156 11.33 -28.66 4.15
CA LYS A 156 12.32 -29.76 4.20
C LYS A 156 13.77 -29.28 4.17
N THR A 157 13.98 -27.97 4.14
CA THR A 157 15.32 -27.35 4.04
C THR A 157 15.82 -26.93 5.42
N TRP A 158 17.13 -26.70 5.53
CA TRP A 158 17.81 -26.19 6.72
C TRP A 158 17.17 -24.93 7.35
N ILE A 159 16.36 -24.18 6.61
CA ILE A 159 15.60 -23.04 7.15
C ILE A 159 14.61 -23.48 8.24
N ALA A 160 14.05 -24.69 8.13
CA ALA A 160 13.13 -25.22 9.14
C ALA A 160 13.88 -25.45 10.46
N ASP A 161 15.09 -25.99 10.38
CA ASP A 161 15.95 -26.18 11.54
C ASP A 161 16.32 -24.84 12.18
N LEU A 162 16.67 -23.83 11.37
CA LEU A 162 16.90 -22.46 11.85
C LEU A 162 15.68 -21.80 12.50
N THR A 163 14.47 -22.09 12.02
CA THR A 163 13.25 -21.55 12.64
C THR A 163 12.88 -22.27 13.94
N LYS A 164 13.24 -23.55 14.07
CA LYS A 164 12.97 -24.36 15.27
C LYS A 164 14.04 -24.15 16.35
N GLN A 165 15.30 -24.00 15.95
CA GLN A 165 16.44 -23.79 16.83
C GLN A 165 16.72 -22.28 16.96
N LEU A 166 16.15 -21.66 17.99
CA LEU A 166 16.39 -20.26 18.29
C LEU A 166 17.84 -20.05 18.74
N ILE A 167 18.62 -19.33 17.93
CA ILE A 167 19.97 -18.90 18.30
C ILE A 167 19.87 -17.89 19.44
N LYS A 168 20.60 -18.13 20.53
CA LYS A 168 20.77 -17.15 21.61
C LYS A 168 21.79 -16.12 21.15
N ALA A 169 21.32 -14.90 20.87
CA ALA A 169 22.14 -13.78 20.46
C ALA A 169 21.79 -12.55 21.32
N GLU A 170 22.74 -11.61 21.42
CA GLU A 170 22.52 -10.33 22.11
C GLU A 170 21.44 -9.48 21.42
N LYS A 171 21.37 -9.55 20.08
CA LYS A 171 20.35 -8.88 19.27
C LYS A 171 19.22 -9.83 18.91
N SER A 172 18.01 -9.28 18.80
CA SER A 172 16.84 -10.02 18.36
C SER A 172 17.01 -10.57 16.94
N THR A 173 16.74 -11.87 16.76
CA THR A 173 16.76 -12.50 15.44
C THR A 173 15.45 -12.26 14.71
N TRP A 174 15.46 -12.38 13.38
CA TRP A 174 14.24 -12.28 12.57
C TRP A 174 13.15 -13.26 13.06
N VAL A 175 13.53 -14.49 13.46
CA VAL A 175 12.62 -15.54 13.95
C VAL A 175 12.01 -15.15 15.28
N THR A 176 12.82 -14.66 16.22
CA THR A 176 12.35 -14.20 17.55
C THR A 176 11.41 -13.02 17.41
N GLU A 177 11.75 -12.02 16.60
CA GLU A 177 10.89 -10.86 16.34
C GLU A 177 9.58 -11.27 15.65
N CYS A 178 9.66 -12.17 14.66
CA CYS A 178 8.50 -12.77 14.01
C CYS A 178 7.55 -13.40 15.02
N SER A 179 8.07 -14.28 15.89
CA SER A 179 7.29 -15.02 16.86
C SER A 179 6.58 -14.08 17.83
N THR A 180 7.30 -13.10 18.39
CA THR A 180 6.73 -12.09 19.29
C THR A 180 5.67 -11.24 18.59
N TRP A 181 5.94 -10.82 17.35
CA TRP A 181 4.99 -10.04 16.56
C TRP A 181 3.73 -10.84 16.25
N ILE A 182 3.85 -12.10 15.81
CA ILE A 182 2.70 -12.99 15.54
C ILE A 182 1.89 -13.22 16.81
N LYS A 183 2.53 -13.49 17.96
CA LYS A 183 1.83 -13.67 19.25
C LYS A 183 0.99 -12.46 19.66
N LYS A 184 1.42 -11.24 19.31
CA LYS A 184 0.63 -10.01 19.57
C LYS A 184 -0.68 -9.98 18.78
N TYR A 185 -0.70 -10.58 17.60
CA TYR A 185 -1.79 -10.42 16.65
C TYR A 185 -2.61 -11.69 16.38
N CYS A 186 -2.05 -12.88 16.58
CA CYS A 186 -2.72 -14.17 16.36
C CYS A 186 -2.95 -14.93 17.67
N THR A 187 -4.09 -15.59 17.77
CA THR A 187 -4.41 -16.53 18.85
C THR A 187 -4.48 -17.94 18.23
N LYS A 188 -3.38 -18.69 18.38
CA LYS A 188 -3.15 -20.06 17.87
C LYS A 188 -3.21 -20.23 16.34
N SER A 189 -2.01 -20.34 15.75
CA SER A 189 -1.60 -21.12 14.55
C SER A 189 -2.48 -21.20 13.27
N ALA A 190 -3.49 -20.35 13.06
CA ALA A 190 -4.19 -20.28 11.78
C ALA A 190 -3.67 -19.11 10.93
N SER A 191 -3.52 -19.34 9.62
CA SER A 191 -3.13 -18.32 8.65
C SER A 191 -4.19 -17.22 8.49
N ASP A 192 -3.75 -15.99 8.21
CA ASP A 192 -4.55 -14.79 7.91
C ASP A 192 -5.24 -14.12 9.12
N GLN A 193 -5.01 -14.62 10.34
CA GLN A 193 -5.52 -13.99 11.56
C GLN A 193 -4.91 -12.59 11.77
N THR A 194 -3.62 -12.43 11.44
CA THR A 194 -2.89 -11.17 11.62
C THR A 194 -3.44 -10.07 10.74
N VAL A 195 -3.70 -10.39 9.48
CA VAL A 195 -4.24 -9.45 8.48
C VAL A 195 -5.61 -8.98 8.91
N THR A 196 -6.46 -9.91 9.33
CA THR A 196 -7.82 -9.62 9.81
C THR A 196 -7.78 -8.69 11.03
N LYS A 197 -6.91 -8.96 12.01
CA LYS A 197 -6.78 -8.12 13.20
C LYS A 197 -6.21 -6.74 12.88
N LEU A 198 -5.19 -6.65 12.04
CA LEU A 198 -4.60 -5.37 11.62
C LEU A 198 -5.60 -4.52 10.81
N ALA A 199 -6.35 -5.14 9.91
CA ALA A 199 -7.43 -4.46 9.17
C ALA A 199 -8.52 -3.94 10.12
N ARG A 200 -8.94 -4.73 11.11
CA ARG A 200 -9.89 -4.29 12.15
C ARG A 200 -9.36 -3.13 12.98
N ILE A 201 -8.08 -3.17 13.39
CA ILE A 201 -7.44 -2.08 14.13
C ILE A 201 -7.45 -0.80 13.30
N LYS A 202 -7.10 -0.87 12.01
CA LYS A 202 -7.14 0.29 11.11
C LYS A 202 -8.55 0.84 10.95
N ALA A 203 -9.54 -0.03 10.75
CA ALA A 203 -10.94 0.38 10.64
C ALA A 203 -11.42 1.08 11.92
N LYS A 204 -11.09 0.54 13.10
CA LYS A 204 -11.45 1.14 14.41
C LYS A 204 -10.79 2.50 14.62
N ASN A 205 -9.54 2.68 14.17
CA ASN A 205 -8.80 3.92 14.35
C ASN A 205 -9.18 5.01 13.33
N ASN A 206 -9.91 4.66 12.26
CA ASN A 206 -10.34 5.62 11.24
C ASN A 206 -11.51 6.46 11.74
N LYS A 207 -11.22 7.70 12.14
CA LYS A 207 -12.20 8.70 12.61
C LYS A 207 -12.63 9.71 11.53
N SER A 208 -12.41 9.39 10.25
CA SER A 208 -12.74 10.33 9.17
C SER A 208 -14.25 10.47 9.01
N LYS A 209 -14.73 11.70 8.78
CA LYS A 209 -16.17 11.98 8.59
C LYS A 209 -16.78 11.15 7.45
N ILE A 210 -16.02 10.94 6.37
CA ILE A 210 -16.47 10.12 5.24
C ILE A 210 -16.66 8.65 5.62
N GLN A 211 -15.83 8.11 6.51
CA GLN A 211 -16.00 6.74 6.99
C GLN A 211 -17.28 6.61 7.80
N HIS A 212 -17.54 7.56 8.71
CA HIS A 212 -18.76 7.59 9.49
C HIS A 212 -20.00 7.69 8.60
N GLY A 213 -20.00 8.59 7.61
CA GLY A 213 -21.09 8.70 6.62
C GLY A 213 -21.29 7.43 5.80
N THR A 214 -20.20 6.79 5.36
CA THR A 214 -20.27 5.51 4.61
C THR A 214 -20.92 4.42 5.45
N ILE A 215 -20.61 4.33 6.74
CA ILE A 215 -21.19 3.34 7.66
C ILE A 215 -22.66 3.65 7.94
N SER A 216 -23.03 4.91 8.21
CA SER A 216 -24.42 5.28 8.50
C SER A 216 -25.34 5.05 7.31
N HIS A 217 -24.84 5.23 6.09
CA HIS A 217 -25.60 5.06 4.86
C HIS A 217 -25.42 3.66 4.23
N ASN A 218 -24.81 2.70 4.92
CA ASN A 218 -24.55 1.33 4.43
C ASN A 218 -23.91 1.28 3.03
N ILE A 219 -23.05 2.24 2.73
CA ILE A 219 -22.42 2.36 1.42
C ILE A 219 -21.38 1.23 1.26
N SER A 220 -21.49 0.47 0.18
CA SER A 220 -20.52 -0.57 -0.20
C SER A 220 -19.08 -0.07 -0.13
N LYS A 221 -18.17 -0.92 0.38
CA LYS A 221 -16.73 -0.62 0.42
C LYS A 221 -16.10 -0.50 -0.96
N LYS A 222 -16.61 -1.21 -1.97
CA LYS A 222 -16.09 -1.21 -3.35
C LYS A 222 -17.03 -0.44 -4.28
N GLY A 223 -16.46 0.46 -5.09
CA GLY A 223 -17.23 1.28 -6.02
C GLY A 223 -17.67 0.50 -7.26
N SER A 224 -18.97 0.29 -7.44
CA SER A 224 -19.54 -0.26 -8.68
C SER A 224 -19.32 0.66 -9.89
N TRP A 225 -19.16 1.98 -9.64
CA TRP A 225 -18.91 2.99 -10.68
C TRP A 225 -17.67 2.70 -11.52
N ILE A 226 -16.68 1.98 -10.99
CA ILE A 226 -15.46 1.60 -11.73
C ILE A 226 -15.80 0.65 -12.88
N CYS A 227 -16.61 -0.37 -12.62
CA CYS A 227 -17.06 -1.31 -13.64
C CYS A 227 -18.04 -0.64 -14.61
N LEU A 228 -18.93 0.22 -14.10
CA LEU A 228 -19.85 0.99 -14.94
C LEU A 228 -19.09 1.90 -15.93
N GLN A 229 -17.93 2.46 -15.56
CA GLN A 229 -17.11 3.26 -16.48
C GLN A 229 -16.58 2.44 -17.66
N ALA A 230 -16.29 1.16 -17.45
CA ALA A 230 -15.85 0.27 -18.52
C ALA A 230 -17.01 -0.10 -19.46
N MET A 231 -18.22 -0.29 -18.91
CA MET A 231 -19.42 -0.64 -19.70
C MET A 231 -20.03 0.55 -20.43
N HIS A 232 -19.93 1.77 -19.86
CA HIS A 232 -20.51 2.99 -20.42
C HIS A 232 -19.46 4.12 -20.52
N PRO A 233 -18.56 4.08 -21.52
CA PRO A 233 -17.51 5.08 -21.69
C PRO A 233 -18.02 6.52 -21.85
N THR A 234 -19.23 6.71 -22.40
CA THR A 234 -19.87 8.02 -22.56
C THR A 234 -20.19 8.69 -21.21
N LEU A 235 -20.47 7.90 -20.18
CA LEU A 235 -20.79 8.38 -18.82
C LEU A 235 -19.56 8.48 -17.91
N ARG A 236 -18.36 8.26 -18.45
CA ARG A 236 -17.12 8.13 -17.68
C ARG A 236 -16.87 9.31 -16.73
N LEU A 237 -17.09 10.54 -17.20
CA LEU A 237 -16.90 11.74 -16.37
C LEU A 237 -17.91 11.81 -15.22
N GLY A 238 -19.20 11.57 -15.51
CA GLY A 238 -20.26 11.52 -14.49
C GLY A 238 -20.00 10.47 -13.41
N LEU A 239 -19.67 9.25 -13.83
CA LEU A 239 -19.33 8.14 -12.92
C LEU A 239 -18.07 8.44 -12.08
N GLN A 240 -17.10 9.20 -12.63
CA GLN A 240 -15.94 9.66 -11.86
C GLN A 240 -16.35 10.62 -10.74
N TYR A 241 -17.31 11.52 -10.98
CA TYR A 241 -17.82 12.41 -9.95
C TYR A 241 -18.55 11.65 -8.85
N ILE A 242 -19.35 10.63 -9.19
CA ILE A 242 -19.96 9.73 -8.21
C ILE A 242 -18.88 9.05 -7.36
N GLY A 243 -17.83 8.53 -7.99
CA GLY A 243 -16.69 7.99 -7.27
C GLY A 243 -16.05 9.00 -6.31
N ARG A 244 -15.86 10.25 -6.76
CA ARG A 244 -15.31 11.32 -5.91
C ARG A 244 -16.21 11.67 -4.73
N MET A 245 -17.52 11.66 -4.89
CA MET A 245 -18.49 11.88 -3.81
C MET A 245 -18.40 10.75 -2.77
N ARG A 246 -18.41 9.50 -3.22
CA ARG A 246 -18.26 8.31 -2.35
C ARG A 246 -16.93 8.28 -1.59
N MET A 247 -15.88 8.89 -2.14
CA MET A 247 -14.57 9.05 -1.51
C MET A 247 -14.44 10.32 -0.65
N GLY A 248 -15.48 11.18 -0.58
CA GLY A 248 -15.45 12.43 0.19
C GLY A 248 -14.51 13.49 -0.38
N SER A 249 -14.28 13.47 -1.70
CA SER A 249 -13.32 14.34 -2.41
C SER A 249 -13.98 15.24 -3.45
N PHE A 250 -15.30 15.19 -3.56
CA PHE A 250 -16.08 16.04 -4.43
C PHE A 250 -16.27 17.42 -3.80
N TRP A 251 -16.01 18.47 -4.58
CA TRP A 251 -16.20 19.84 -4.13
C TRP A 251 -17.63 20.28 -4.42
N THR A 252 -18.47 20.26 -3.39
CA THR A 252 -19.82 20.80 -3.50
C THR A 252 -19.79 22.33 -3.49
N ALA A 253 -20.88 22.96 -3.95
CA ALA A 253 -21.06 24.41 -3.85
C ALA A 253 -20.89 24.91 -2.41
N GLN A 254 -21.39 24.13 -1.44
CA GLN A 254 -21.20 24.42 -0.01
C GLN A 254 -19.72 24.36 0.40
N CYS A 255 -18.96 23.34 -0.05
CA CYS A 255 -17.52 23.23 0.23
C CYS A 255 -16.73 24.40 -0.37
N LEU A 256 -17.01 24.77 -1.63
CA LEU A 256 -16.36 25.90 -2.30
C LEU A 256 -16.63 27.23 -1.59
N THR A 257 -17.86 27.41 -1.13
CA THR A 257 -18.27 28.60 -0.38
C THR A 257 -17.62 28.66 1.00
N ASN A 258 -17.53 27.53 1.71
CA ASN A 258 -16.82 27.45 2.98
C ASN A 258 -15.31 27.72 2.82
N ALA A 259 -14.75 27.37 1.66
CA ALA A 259 -13.37 27.68 1.30
C ALA A 259 -13.17 29.11 0.76
N LYS A 260 -14.23 29.94 0.73
CA LYS A 260 -14.23 31.31 0.20
C LYS A 260 -13.79 31.43 -1.28
N ILE A 261 -13.96 30.35 -2.05
CA ILE A 261 -13.67 30.34 -3.50
C ILE A 261 -14.85 30.93 -4.28
N THR A 262 -16.07 30.73 -3.79
CA THR A 262 -17.32 31.21 -4.39
C THR A 262 -18.14 32.05 -3.42
N ASP A 263 -19.08 32.83 -3.98
CA ASP A 263 -20.01 33.68 -3.24
C ASP A 263 -20.86 32.89 -2.23
N ARG A 264 -21.14 33.51 -1.08
CA ARG A 264 -21.94 32.98 0.03
C ARG A 264 -23.35 32.57 -0.39
N LYS A 265 -23.89 33.17 -1.47
CA LYS A 265 -25.21 32.82 -2.01
C LYS A 265 -25.37 31.35 -2.39
N PHE A 266 -24.28 30.64 -2.70
CA PHE A 266 -24.31 29.22 -3.09
C PHE A 266 -24.18 28.24 -1.91
N LYS A 267 -24.21 28.74 -0.66
CA LYS A 267 -24.06 27.90 0.53
C LYS A 267 -25.29 27.05 0.84
N LEU A 268 -26.47 27.60 0.60
CA LEU A 268 -27.76 27.03 0.97
C LEU A 268 -28.53 26.43 -0.20
N PRO A 269 -28.58 27.01 -1.42
CA PRO A 269 -29.35 26.40 -2.49
C PRO A 269 -28.60 25.21 -3.10
N CYS A 270 -29.30 24.08 -3.23
CA CYS A 270 -28.80 22.96 -4.01
C CYS A 270 -28.95 23.29 -5.52
N PRO A 271 -27.87 23.25 -6.31
CA PRO A 271 -27.95 23.55 -7.75
C PRO A 271 -28.86 22.58 -8.53
N SER A 272 -29.01 21.34 -8.06
CA SER A 272 -29.84 20.32 -8.72
C SER A 272 -31.33 20.45 -8.39
N VAL A 273 -31.70 20.69 -7.13
CA VAL A 273 -33.11 20.65 -6.71
C VAL A 273 -33.74 22.04 -6.56
N ARG A 274 -32.96 23.14 -6.66
CA ARG A 274 -33.37 24.54 -6.41
C ARG A 274 -34.05 24.80 -5.05
N LEU A 275 -34.12 23.80 -4.17
CA LEU A 275 -34.57 23.92 -2.79
C LEU A 275 -33.49 24.61 -1.94
N GLN A 276 -33.91 25.27 -0.86
CA GLN A 276 -33.00 25.89 0.13
C GLN A 276 -32.36 24.84 1.07
N THR A 277 -31.97 23.68 0.52
CA THR A 277 -31.23 22.63 1.23
C THR A 277 -29.78 22.64 0.75
N PRO A 278 -28.79 22.62 1.66
CA PRO A 278 -27.39 22.61 1.26
C PRO A 278 -27.09 21.43 0.33
N GLY A 279 -26.50 21.71 -0.84
CA GLY A 279 -26.09 20.68 -1.81
C GLY A 279 -24.89 19.85 -1.34
N THR A 280 -25.03 19.10 -0.24
CA THR A 280 -24.00 18.17 0.25
C THR A 280 -23.88 16.98 -0.71
N ALA A 281 -22.75 16.26 -0.66
CA ALA A 281 -22.54 15.08 -1.48
C ALA A 281 -23.60 14.00 -1.18
N ASP A 282 -23.97 13.83 0.09
CA ASP A 282 -24.99 12.88 0.53
C ASP A 282 -26.38 13.28 0.02
N HIS A 283 -26.74 14.57 0.13
CA HIS A 283 -28.00 15.09 -0.41
C HIS A 283 -28.09 14.89 -1.95
N ILE A 284 -27.00 15.16 -2.67
CA ILE A 284 -26.97 14.97 -4.13
C ILE A 284 -27.07 13.49 -4.51
N LEU A 285 -26.46 12.59 -3.73
CA LEU A 285 -26.42 11.15 -4.03
C LEU A 285 -27.67 10.38 -3.59
N LEU A 286 -28.27 10.74 -2.46
CA LEU A 286 -29.26 9.91 -1.77
C LEU A 286 -30.64 10.57 -1.69
N ASP A 287 -30.70 11.90 -1.55
CA ASP A 287 -31.95 12.60 -1.18
C ASP A 287 -32.47 13.53 -2.29
N SER A 288 -31.73 13.69 -3.39
CA SER A 288 -32.09 14.64 -4.45
C SER A 288 -33.30 14.13 -5.25
N ALA A 289 -34.42 14.86 -5.17
CA ALA A 289 -35.69 14.54 -5.81
C ALA A 289 -35.63 14.43 -7.36
N GLN A 290 -34.55 14.89 -7.98
CA GLN A 290 -34.31 14.63 -9.41
C GLN A 290 -34.07 13.14 -9.73
N TRP A 291 -33.65 12.34 -8.75
CA TRP A 291 -33.46 10.88 -8.93
C TRP A 291 -34.75 10.08 -8.72
N SER A 292 -35.77 10.65 -8.06
CA SER A 292 -37.07 10.01 -7.84
C SER A 292 -38.06 10.19 -9.00
N GLY A 293 -37.62 10.78 -10.11
CA GLY A 293 -38.42 11.03 -11.32
C GLY A 293 -38.14 10.07 -12.48
N VAL A 294 -37.56 8.89 -12.22
CA VAL A 294 -37.38 7.80 -13.19
C VAL A 294 -38.01 6.53 -12.63
#